data_AF-A0A1V9YV53-F1
#
_entry.id   AF-A0A1V9YV53-F1
#
_cell.length_a   1.000
_cell.length_b   1.000
_cell.length_c   1.000
_cell.angle_alpha   90.00
_cell.angle_beta   90.00
_cell.angle_gamma   90.00
#
_symmetry.space_group_name_H-M   'P 1'
#
loop_
_entity.id
_entity.type
_entity.pdbx_description
1 polymer ?
#
loop_
_entity_poly.entity_id
_entity_poly.type
_entity_poly.pdbx_seq_one_letter_code
_entity_poly.pdbx_strand_id
1 'polypeptide(L)'
;MDCRELQRAMRNRLKQKRHRERFGIEKTQLLTDIKELKISLFRLRRQAKVQKNTLLPWEAIADSLAEATSEAQSSVIALRAQQTRLVDLCQNLSAWVASMSRGNNVPQARHRWIDVNLVADPGSRVLGIDWYSKHLYHNTDFMVALSQMPYSGPVADALVLDCGDGFSELLGRMQKEFNAPFEVAYQALRKKLRGQCCGDFDRNVCEDLDDTLSETLQTTIRYYRQVITPEESNFFVCREFKEENRVIFFRGNFTQDEKFSRNLRCRPRIFWYILERIDNNHTRFRSVLYNGPRVEDGALVPWRFDYGMMRSKNVQDDLEFDQYQAIVLKHTQPIIDVNYTSFTLTD
;
A
#
# COMPACT_ATOMS: atom_id res chain seq x y z
N MET A 1 -101.60 73.23 28.13
CA MET A 1 -100.42 72.38 27.87
C MET A 1 -100.90 70.96 27.64
N ASP A 2 -100.59 70.40 26.47
CA ASP A 2 -101.15 69.13 25.97
C ASP A 2 -100.51 67.93 26.71
N CYS A 3 -101.34 67.02 27.24
CA CYS A 3 -100.95 65.84 28.02
C CYS A 3 -99.93 64.95 27.27
N ARG A 4 -99.92 65.02 25.93
CA ARG A 4 -98.98 64.31 25.06
C ARG A 4 -97.54 64.82 25.16
N GLU A 5 -97.32 66.10 25.42
CA GLU A 5 -95.97 66.69 25.51
C GLU A 5 -95.25 66.27 26.79
N LEU A 6 -95.97 66.22 27.92
CA LEU A 6 -95.47 65.74 29.20
C LEU A 6 -95.08 64.25 29.14
N GLN A 7 -95.90 63.42 28.50
CA GLN A 7 -95.58 62.01 28.26
C GLN A 7 -94.33 61.83 27.38
N ARG A 8 -94.15 62.69 26.38
CA ARG A 8 -92.96 62.68 25.50
C ARG A 8 -91.69 63.09 26.25
N ALA A 9 -91.76 64.13 27.07
CA ALA A 9 -90.66 64.57 27.92
C ALA A 9 -90.24 63.49 28.94
N MET A 10 -91.21 62.83 29.57
CA MET A 10 -90.96 61.75 30.54
C MET A 10 -90.32 60.52 29.87
N ARG A 11 -90.78 60.14 28.67
CA ARG A 11 -90.16 59.08 27.86
C ARG A 11 -88.72 59.41 27.45
N ASN A 12 -88.46 60.64 27.02
CA ASN A 12 -87.12 61.08 26.66
C ASN A 12 -86.16 61.06 27.85
N ARG A 13 -86.62 61.47 29.03
CA ARG A 13 -85.82 61.42 30.27
C ARG A 13 -85.49 59.98 30.68
N LEU A 14 -86.45 59.06 30.59
CA LEU A 14 -86.23 57.64 30.85
C LEU A 14 -85.29 57.01 29.82
N LYS A 15 -85.41 57.38 28.53
CA LYS A 15 -84.50 56.94 27.47
C LYS A 15 -83.07 57.40 27.74
N GLN A 16 -82.87 58.66 28.13
CA GLN A 16 -81.54 59.17 28.49
C GLN A 16 -80.99 58.54 29.77
N LYS A 17 -81.83 58.22 30.76
CA LYS A 17 -81.40 57.50 31.96
C LYS A 17 -80.88 56.10 31.61
N ARG A 18 -81.63 55.33 30.82
CA ARG A 18 -81.21 54.00 30.35
C ARG A 18 -79.95 54.04 29.49
N HIS A 19 -79.78 55.08 28.66
CA HIS A 19 -78.58 55.25 27.86
C HIS A 19 -77.35 55.50 28.73
N ARG A 20 -77.45 56.37 29.75
CA ARG A 20 -76.38 56.62 30.72
C ARG A 20 -76.03 55.38 31.55
N GLU A 21 -77.04 54.61 31.96
CA GLU A 21 -76.83 53.36 32.69
C GLU A 21 -76.10 52.31 31.84
N ARG A 22 -76.51 52.12 30.57
CA ARG A 22 -75.81 51.22 29.64
C ARG A 22 -74.35 51.62 29.42
N PHE A 23 -74.12 52.91 29.18
CA PHE A 23 -72.77 53.43 28.98
C PHE A 23 -71.90 53.28 30.25
N GLY A 24 -72.51 53.47 31.42
CA GLY A 24 -71.86 53.23 32.71
C GLY A 24 -71.43 51.78 32.87
N ILE A 25 -72.34 50.82 32.62
CA ILE A 25 -72.08 49.38 32.70
C ILE A 25 -70.96 48.97 31.73
N GLU A 26 -71.05 49.38 30.47
CA GLU A 26 -70.06 49.08 29.43
C GLU A 26 -68.67 49.60 29.78
N LYS A 27 -68.59 50.83 30.32
CA LYS A 27 -67.32 51.40 30.80
C LYS A 27 -66.72 50.56 31.93
N THR A 28 -67.52 50.13 32.91
CA THR A 28 -67.04 49.25 33.99
C THR A 28 -66.58 47.89 33.47
N GLN A 29 -67.27 47.32 32.49
CA GLN A 29 -66.89 46.05 31.88
C GLN A 29 -65.51 46.18 31.20
N LEU A 30 -65.34 47.18 30.34
CA LEU A 30 -64.07 47.43 29.65
C LEU A 30 -62.90 47.69 30.62
N LEU A 31 -63.15 48.40 31.73
CA LEU A 31 -62.11 48.61 32.76
C LEU A 31 -61.72 47.30 33.46
N THR A 32 -62.66 46.38 33.63
CA THR A 32 -62.43 45.05 34.20
C THR A 32 -61.60 44.20 33.22
N ASP A 33 -61.99 44.17 31.95
CA ASP A 33 -61.30 43.43 30.90
C ASP A 33 -59.85 43.92 30.73
N ILE A 34 -59.63 45.25 30.75
CA ILE A 34 -58.28 45.85 30.72
C ILE A 34 -57.44 45.38 31.92
N LYS A 35 -58.05 45.28 33.11
CA LYS A 35 -57.36 44.84 34.32
C LYS A 35 -56.97 43.37 34.21
N GLU A 36 -57.86 42.52 33.72
CA GLU A 36 -57.60 41.10 33.50
C GLU A 36 -56.51 40.86 32.44
N LEU A 37 -56.59 41.57 31.31
CA LEU A 37 -55.57 41.51 30.25
C LEU A 37 -54.19 41.93 30.76
N LYS A 38 -54.12 42.97 31.61
CA LYS A 38 -52.86 43.39 32.24
C LYS A 38 -52.29 42.31 33.17
N ILE A 39 -53.14 41.63 33.95
CA ILE A 39 -52.72 40.53 34.83
C ILE A 39 -52.19 39.36 34.00
N SER A 40 -52.90 39.00 32.93
CA SER A 40 -52.50 37.91 32.01
C SER A 40 -51.17 38.21 31.31
N LEU A 41 -50.98 39.44 30.82
CA LEU A 41 -49.70 39.89 30.24
C LEU A 41 -48.56 39.85 31.27
N PHE A 42 -48.82 40.24 32.51
CA PHE A 42 -47.82 40.19 33.58
C PHE A 42 -47.41 38.75 33.91
N ARG A 43 -48.37 37.82 34.00
CA ARG A 43 -48.08 36.38 34.19
C ARG A 43 -47.26 35.80 33.05
N LEU A 44 -47.66 36.06 31.80
CA LEU A 44 -46.95 35.58 30.62
C LEU A 44 -45.52 36.14 30.54
N ARG A 45 -45.32 37.43 30.82
CA ARG A 45 -43.98 38.03 30.89
C ARG A 45 -43.12 37.41 31.99
N ARG A 46 -43.69 37.15 33.17
CA ARG A 46 -42.97 36.53 34.28
C ARG A 46 -42.59 35.09 33.98
N GLN A 47 -43.49 34.30 33.39
CA GLN A 47 -43.21 32.93 32.94
C GLN A 47 -42.14 32.90 31.84
N ALA A 48 -42.24 33.77 30.83
CA ALA A 48 -41.24 33.88 29.77
C ALA A 48 -39.86 34.28 30.30
N LYS A 49 -39.80 35.15 31.32
CA LYS A 49 -38.53 35.58 31.96
C LYS A 49 -37.87 34.47 32.77
N VAL A 50 -38.66 33.62 33.43
CA VAL A 50 -38.16 32.43 34.14
C VAL A 50 -37.70 31.35 33.15
N GLN A 51 -38.46 31.10 32.08
CA GLN A 51 -38.08 30.13 31.04
C GLN A 51 -36.83 30.54 30.25
N LYS A 52 -36.62 31.84 29.99
CA LYS A 52 -35.38 32.36 29.38
C LYS A 52 -34.12 32.05 30.20
N ASN A 53 -34.24 31.85 31.51
CA ASN A 53 -33.10 31.55 32.37
C ASN A 53 -32.81 30.05 32.51
N THR A 54 -33.71 29.18 32.05
CA THR A 54 -33.58 27.71 32.19
C THR A 54 -33.50 26.97 30.85
N LEU A 55 -33.86 27.62 29.74
CA LEU A 55 -33.82 27.05 28.39
C LEU A 55 -32.82 27.83 27.54
N LEU A 56 -31.94 27.11 26.85
CA LEU A 56 -31.09 27.70 25.83
C LEU A 56 -31.96 28.41 24.79
N PRO A 57 -31.53 29.58 24.26
CA PRO A 57 -32.22 30.22 23.15
C PRO A 57 -32.38 29.24 22.00
N TRP A 58 -33.55 29.23 21.35
CA TRP A 58 -33.78 28.39 20.17
C TRP A 58 -32.76 28.68 19.04
N GLU A 59 -32.28 29.93 18.96
CA GLU A 59 -31.17 30.32 18.08
C GLU A 59 -29.91 29.50 18.38
N ALA A 60 -29.49 29.42 19.66
CA ALA A 60 -28.32 28.63 20.06
C ALA A 60 -28.51 27.12 19.81
N ILE A 61 -29.72 26.59 19.99
CA ILE A 61 -30.03 25.19 19.66
C ILE A 61 -29.96 24.97 18.15
N ALA A 62 -30.56 25.86 17.36
CA ALA A 62 -30.54 25.78 15.90
C ALA A 62 -29.12 25.89 15.34
N ASP A 63 -28.29 26.79 15.89
CA ASP A 63 -26.89 26.93 15.52
C ASP A 63 -26.10 25.65 15.83
N SER A 64 -26.27 25.08 17.02
CA SER A 64 -25.61 23.82 17.40
C SER A 64 -26.03 22.64 16.51
N LEU A 65 -27.31 22.58 16.11
CA LEU A 65 -27.82 21.56 15.19
C LEU A 65 -27.29 21.78 13.77
N ALA A 66 -27.15 23.03 13.34
CA ALA A 66 -26.59 23.36 12.04
C ALA A 66 -25.10 23.00 11.97
N GLU A 67 -24.34 23.30 13.03
CA GLU A 67 -22.92 22.92 13.16
C GLU A 67 -22.76 21.40 13.15
N ALA A 68 -23.51 20.68 13.99
CA ALA A 68 -23.51 19.21 14.01
C ALA A 68 -23.93 18.60 12.66
N THR A 69 -24.87 19.23 11.94
CA THR A 69 -25.27 18.79 10.60
C THR A 69 -24.14 19.00 9.59
N SER A 70 -23.45 20.14 9.65
CA SER A 70 -22.30 20.43 8.78
C SER A 70 -21.14 19.45 9.03
N GLU A 71 -20.85 19.15 10.29
CA GLU A 71 -19.84 18.16 10.69
C GLU A 71 -20.22 16.75 10.20
N ALA A 72 -21.48 16.35 10.37
CA ALA A 72 -21.98 15.07 9.89
C ALA A 72 -21.92 14.98 8.35
N GLN A 73 -22.28 16.05 7.63
CA GLN A 73 -22.18 16.09 6.17
C GLN A 73 -20.73 15.98 5.70
N SER A 74 -19.81 16.70 6.34
CA SER A 74 -18.37 16.62 6.07
C SER A 74 -17.84 15.21 6.30
N SER A 75 -18.27 14.58 7.40
CA SER A 75 -17.93 13.19 7.72
C SER A 75 -18.46 12.20 6.69
N VAL A 76 -19.70 12.36 6.23
CA VAL A 76 -20.29 11.51 5.18
C VAL A 76 -19.52 11.65 3.87
N ILE A 77 -19.13 12.87 3.48
CA ILE A 77 -18.32 13.11 2.27
C ILE A 77 -16.96 12.40 2.40
N ALA A 78 -16.28 12.57 3.53
CA ALA A 78 -14.99 11.94 3.79
C ALA A 78 -15.07 10.40 3.78
N LEU A 79 -16.09 9.84 4.43
CA LEU A 79 -16.32 8.38 4.48
C LEU A 79 -16.66 7.80 3.11
N ARG A 80 -17.49 8.49 2.32
CA ARG A 80 -17.78 8.07 0.93
C ARG A 80 -16.53 8.09 0.06
N ALA A 81 -15.71 9.14 0.16
CA ALA A 81 -14.43 9.20 -0.54
C ALA A 81 -13.48 8.06 -0.10
N GLN A 82 -13.45 7.74 1.19
CA GLN A 82 -12.68 6.60 1.70
C GLN A 82 -13.22 5.26 1.19
N GLN A 83 -14.53 5.08 1.16
CA GLN A 83 -15.17 3.88 0.64
C GLN A 83 -14.81 3.67 -0.83
N THR A 84 -14.94 4.69 -1.68
CA THR A 84 -14.56 4.61 -3.10
C THR A 84 -13.11 4.19 -3.25
N ARG A 85 -12.18 4.85 -2.54
CA ARG A 85 -10.75 4.50 -2.56
C ARG A 85 -10.50 3.03 -2.16
N LEU A 86 -11.17 2.53 -1.13
CA LEU A 86 -11.01 1.14 -0.68
C LEU A 86 -11.58 0.13 -1.67
N VAL A 87 -12.72 0.45 -2.32
CA VAL A 87 -13.30 -0.39 -3.36
C VAL A 87 -12.36 -0.48 -4.56
N ASP A 88 -11.84 0.65 -5.02
CA ASP A 88 -10.88 0.71 -6.14
C ASP A 88 -9.61 -0.09 -5.80
N LEU A 89 -9.07 0.11 -4.59
CA LEU A 89 -7.92 -0.65 -4.09
C LEU A 89 -8.18 -2.16 -4.08
N CYS A 90 -9.33 -2.59 -3.56
CA CYS A 90 -9.68 -4.02 -3.52
C CYS A 90 -9.82 -4.61 -4.92
N GLN A 91 -10.41 -3.88 -5.86
CA GLN A 91 -10.55 -4.33 -7.25
C GLN A 91 -9.18 -4.47 -7.93
N ASN A 92 -8.31 -3.47 -7.77
CA ASN A 92 -6.96 -3.49 -8.32
C ASN A 92 -6.13 -4.63 -7.74
N LEU A 93 -6.12 -4.80 -6.42
CA LEU A 93 -5.41 -5.90 -5.76
C LEU A 93 -5.98 -7.26 -6.15
N SER A 94 -7.30 -7.39 -6.27
CA SER A 94 -7.94 -8.64 -6.69
C SER A 94 -7.56 -9.01 -8.13
N ALA A 95 -7.57 -8.04 -9.05
CA ALA A 95 -7.15 -8.23 -10.43
C ALA A 95 -5.66 -8.61 -10.52
N TRP A 96 -4.82 -7.94 -9.73
CA TRP A 96 -3.39 -8.20 -9.65
C TRP A 96 -3.07 -9.58 -9.05
N VAL A 97 -3.70 -9.96 -7.94
CA VAL A 97 -3.55 -11.32 -7.38
C VAL A 97 -4.07 -12.37 -8.36
N ALA A 98 -5.19 -12.09 -9.04
CA ALA A 98 -5.74 -12.99 -10.05
C ALA A 98 -4.83 -13.16 -11.27
N SER A 99 -4.07 -12.13 -11.69
CA SER A 99 -3.10 -12.27 -12.78
C SER A 99 -1.93 -13.17 -12.37
N MET A 100 -1.51 -13.10 -11.09
CA MET A 100 -0.44 -13.96 -10.56
C MET A 100 -0.91 -15.38 -10.23
N SER A 101 -2.19 -15.58 -9.89
CA SER A 101 -2.73 -16.86 -9.38
C SER A 101 -3.18 -17.86 -10.46
N ARG A 102 -3.06 -17.54 -11.76
CA ARG A 102 -3.48 -18.44 -12.87
C ARG A 102 -2.64 -19.71 -13.03
N GLY A 103 -1.74 -20.03 -12.10
CA GLY A 103 -0.95 -21.26 -12.09
C GLY A 103 -1.64 -22.50 -11.49
N ASN A 104 -2.80 -22.38 -10.83
CA ASN A 104 -3.27 -23.45 -9.92
C ASN A 104 -4.41 -24.37 -10.40
N ASN A 105 -4.85 -24.33 -11.68
CA ASN A 105 -5.87 -25.27 -12.18
C ASN A 105 -5.43 -26.10 -13.41
N VAL A 106 -4.15 -26.08 -13.78
CA VAL A 106 -3.58 -26.98 -14.80
C VAL A 106 -2.25 -27.52 -14.25
N PRO A 107 -2.04 -28.84 -14.18
CA PRO A 107 -0.75 -29.37 -13.78
C PRO A 107 0.29 -29.00 -14.85
N GLN A 108 1.43 -28.45 -14.41
CA GLN A 108 2.59 -27.97 -15.20
C GLN A 108 2.62 -26.47 -15.55
N ALA A 109 2.73 -25.58 -14.57
CA ALA A 109 3.56 -24.40 -14.82
C ALA A 109 5.02 -24.91 -14.95
N ARG A 110 5.48 -25.18 -16.19
CA ARG A 110 6.83 -25.70 -16.48
C ARG A 110 7.94 -24.69 -16.20
N HIS A 111 7.58 -23.42 -16.01
CA HIS A 111 8.49 -22.32 -15.70
C HIS A 111 8.31 -21.89 -14.25
N ARG A 112 9.42 -21.75 -13.52
CA ARG A 112 9.41 -21.43 -12.07
C ARG A 112 9.24 -19.94 -11.80
N TRP A 113 9.17 -19.13 -12.84
CA TRP A 113 9.01 -17.69 -12.79
C TRP A 113 7.53 -17.27 -12.90
N ILE A 114 7.16 -16.26 -12.11
CA ILE A 114 5.87 -15.58 -12.17
C ILE A 114 6.11 -14.21 -12.78
N ASP A 115 5.36 -13.85 -13.83
CA ASP A 115 5.35 -12.48 -14.34
C ASP A 115 4.75 -11.53 -13.30
N VAL A 116 5.60 -10.72 -12.65
CA VAL A 116 5.17 -9.78 -11.61
C VAL A 116 5.31 -8.36 -12.12
N ASN A 117 4.17 -7.72 -12.36
CA ASN A 117 4.07 -6.32 -12.75
C ASN A 117 3.62 -5.48 -11.56
N LEU A 118 4.19 -4.28 -11.41
CA LEU A 118 3.81 -3.33 -10.38
C LEU A 118 2.85 -2.28 -10.95
N VAL A 119 1.66 -2.20 -10.36
CA VAL A 119 0.60 -1.28 -10.80
C VAL A 119 0.93 0.20 -10.55
N ALA A 120 0.29 1.14 -11.24
CA ALA A 120 0.58 2.57 -11.08
C ALA A 120 -0.09 3.22 -9.83
N ASP A 121 -1.20 2.65 -9.35
CA ASP A 121 -1.98 3.19 -8.23
C ASP A 121 -1.15 3.25 -6.92
N PRO A 122 -0.98 4.43 -6.29
CA PRO A 122 -0.11 4.58 -5.12
C PRO A 122 -0.40 3.63 -3.95
N GLY A 123 -1.68 3.40 -3.62
CA GLY A 123 -2.06 2.51 -2.52
C GLY A 123 -1.74 1.05 -2.82
N SER A 124 -2.10 0.61 -4.03
CA SER A 124 -1.85 -0.75 -4.50
C SER A 124 -0.35 -1.04 -4.64
N ARG A 125 0.45 -0.04 -5.01
CA ARG A 125 1.92 -0.15 -5.14
C ARG A 125 2.60 -0.54 -3.85
N VAL A 126 2.29 0.17 -2.77
CA VAL A 126 2.88 -0.09 -1.45
C VAL A 126 2.62 -1.54 -1.04
N LEU A 127 1.38 -1.98 -1.23
CA LEU A 127 0.98 -3.36 -0.95
C LEU A 127 1.64 -4.36 -1.89
N GLY A 128 1.79 -4.04 -3.17
CA GLY A 128 2.45 -4.89 -4.15
C GLY A 128 3.94 -5.10 -3.85
N ILE A 129 4.63 -4.03 -3.47
CA ILE A 129 6.04 -4.07 -3.05
C ILE A 129 6.20 -4.88 -1.74
N ASP A 130 5.37 -4.60 -0.74
CA ASP A 130 5.41 -5.33 0.53
C ASP A 130 5.09 -6.83 0.32
N TRP A 131 4.04 -7.15 -0.43
CA TRP A 131 3.66 -8.53 -0.76
C TRP A 131 4.78 -9.24 -1.51
N TYR A 132 5.33 -8.65 -2.57
CA TYR A 132 6.35 -9.30 -3.38
C TYR A 132 7.62 -9.56 -2.55
N SER A 133 8.01 -8.60 -1.72
CA SER A 133 9.14 -8.79 -0.79
C SER A 133 8.88 -9.95 0.20
N LYS A 134 7.68 -10.05 0.78
CA LYS A 134 7.30 -11.17 1.66
C LYS A 134 7.26 -12.50 0.91
N HIS A 135 6.78 -12.49 -0.33
CA HIS A 135 6.78 -13.67 -1.19
C HIS A 135 8.21 -14.18 -1.42
N LEU A 136 9.17 -13.31 -1.72
CA LEU A 136 10.58 -13.67 -1.87
C LEU A 136 11.18 -14.24 -0.58
N TYR A 137 10.86 -13.65 0.57
CA TYR A 137 11.27 -14.14 1.88
C TYR A 137 10.75 -15.57 2.14
N HIS A 138 9.44 -15.80 1.99
CA HIS A 138 8.85 -17.12 2.20
C HIS A 138 9.26 -18.16 1.15
N ASN A 139 9.71 -17.73 -0.03
CA ASN A 139 10.24 -18.61 -1.07
C ASN A 139 11.72 -18.99 -0.85
N THR A 140 12.40 -18.46 0.16
CA THR A 140 13.85 -18.65 0.34
C THR A 140 14.23 -20.12 0.45
N ASP A 141 13.54 -20.90 1.29
CA ASP A 141 13.91 -22.30 1.52
C ASP A 141 13.68 -23.18 0.29
N PHE A 142 12.62 -22.90 -0.47
CA PHE A 142 12.36 -23.54 -1.75
C PHE A 142 13.51 -23.27 -2.73
N MET A 143 13.98 -22.02 -2.81
CA MET A 143 15.06 -21.65 -3.73
C MET A 143 16.42 -22.22 -3.31
N VAL A 144 16.69 -22.33 -2.01
CA VAL A 144 17.86 -23.06 -1.50
C VAL A 144 17.80 -24.54 -1.88
N ALA A 145 16.65 -25.20 -1.69
CA ALA A 145 16.45 -26.59 -2.08
C ALA A 145 16.58 -26.79 -3.60
N LEU A 146 15.99 -25.90 -4.39
CA LEU A 146 16.06 -25.90 -5.85
C LEU A 146 17.51 -25.78 -6.35
N SER A 147 18.34 -24.98 -5.66
CA SER A 147 19.77 -24.86 -5.98
C SER A 147 20.60 -26.11 -5.63
N GLN A 148 20.00 -27.14 -5.04
CA GLN A 148 20.69 -28.35 -4.59
C GLN A 148 21.91 -28.02 -3.74
N MET A 149 21.78 -27.00 -2.88
CA MET A 149 22.87 -26.54 -2.04
C MET A 149 23.23 -27.67 -1.06
N PRO A 150 24.51 -28.09 -0.98
CA PRO A 150 24.93 -29.10 -0.02
C PRO A 150 24.71 -28.61 1.40
N TYR A 151 24.55 -29.56 2.32
CA TYR A 151 24.34 -29.24 3.73
C TYR A 151 25.51 -28.45 4.31
N SER A 152 26.76 -28.82 4.00
CA SER A 152 27.98 -28.20 4.55
C SER A 152 29.06 -28.05 3.48
N GLY A 153 30.11 -27.28 3.81
CA GLY A 153 31.29 -27.11 2.97
C GLY A 153 31.20 -25.95 1.97
N PRO A 154 32.32 -25.58 1.34
CA PRO A 154 32.36 -24.45 0.42
C PRO A 154 31.69 -24.78 -0.92
N VAL A 155 30.92 -23.84 -1.46
CA VAL A 155 30.36 -23.89 -2.81
C VAL A 155 30.57 -22.54 -3.48
N ALA A 156 30.98 -22.56 -4.75
CA ALA A 156 31.10 -21.36 -5.58
C ALA A 156 30.99 -21.79 -7.05
N ASP A 157 29.77 -21.99 -7.53
CA ASP A 157 29.51 -22.45 -8.90
C ASP A 157 28.14 -22.01 -9.40
N ALA A 158 27.82 -22.39 -10.64
CA ALA A 158 26.50 -22.19 -11.23
C ALA A 158 25.94 -23.48 -11.82
N LEU A 159 24.62 -23.55 -11.87
CA LEU A 159 23.85 -24.58 -12.58
C LEU A 159 23.05 -23.92 -13.69
N VAL A 160 23.09 -24.50 -14.89
CA VAL A 160 22.18 -24.14 -15.98
C VAL A 160 21.17 -25.26 -16.08
N LEU A 161 19.89 -24.94 -15.87
CA LEU A 161 18.81 -25.91 -15.85
C LEU A 161 18.06 -25.89 -17.18
N ASP A 162 17.96 -27.05 -17.84
CA ASP A 162 17.01 -27.25 -18.93
C ASP A 162 15.60 -27.29 -18.34
N CYS A 163 14.74 -26.36 -18.79
CA CYS A 163 13.35 -26.27 -18.35
C CYS A 163 12.39 -26.95 -19.33
N GLY A 164 12.90 -27.60 -20.38
CA GLY A 164 12.11 -28.09 -21.49
C GLY A 164 11.69 -26.97 -22.44
N ASP A 165 11.13 -27.37 -23.58
CA ASP A 165 10.57 -26.46 -24.59
C ASP A 165 11.56 -25.38 -25.12
N GLY A 166 12.87 -25.64 -24.97
CA GLY A 166 13.92 -24.74 -25.44
C GLY A 166 14.25 -23.59 -24.50
N PHE A 167 13.86 -23.64 -23.23
CA PHE A 167 14.15 -22.60 -22.23
C PHE A 167 15.16 -23.05 -21.18
N SER A 168 15.92 -22.09 -20.63
CA SER A 168 16.91 -22.35 -19.59
C SER A 168 16.83 -21.37 -18.44
N GLU A 169 17.08 -21.86 -17.24
CA GLU A 169 17.25 -21.06 -16.01
C GLU A 169 18.71 -21.16 -15.54
N LEU A 170 19.22 -20.10 -14.91
CA LEU A 170 20.57 -20.06 -14.34
C LEU A 170 20.47 -19.86 -12.83
N LEU A 171 21.11 -20.77 -12.09
CA LEU A 171 21.27 -20.69 -10.65
C LEU A 171 22.74 -20.47 -10.29
N GLY A 172 23.06 -19.35 -9.64
CA GLY A 172 24.38 -19.14 -9.02
C GLY A 172 24.34 -19.56 -7.56
N ARG A 173 25.39 -20.24 -7.08
CA ARG A 173 25.46 -20.81 -5.73
C ARG A 173 26.75 -20.41 -5.06
N MET A 174 26.63 -19.86 -3.85
CA MET A 174 27.77 -19.63 -2.98
C MET A 174 27.46 -20.14 -1.58
N GLN A 175 28.40 -20.85 -0.96
CA GLN A 175 28.33 -21.25 0.44
C GLN A 175 29.69 -21.07 1.11
N LYS A 176 29.68 -20.40 2.27
CA LYS A 176 30.84 -20.26 3.15
C LYS A 176 30.43 -20.57 4.58
N GLU A 177 31.36 -21.14 5.31
CA GLU A 177 31.24 -21.28 6.76
C GLU A 177 32.35 -20.45 7.39
N PHE A 178 31.99 -19.72 8.43
CA PHE A 178 32.88 -18.85 9.17
C PHE A 178 33.00 -19.37 10.60
N ASN A 179 34.23 -19.40 11.10
CA ASN A 179 34.54 -19.70 12.49
C ASN A 179 34.34 -18.44 13.35
N ALA A 180 33.12 -17.91 13.34
CA ALA A 180 32.72 -16.78 14.16
C ALA A 180 31.26 -16.93 14.62
N PRO A 181 30.91 -16.42 15.82
CA PRO A 181 29.53 -16.30 16.26
C PRO A 181 28.68 -15.51 15.26
N PHE A 182 27.39 -15.87 15.16
CA PHE A 182 26.44 -15.27 14.22
C PHE A 182 26.39 -13.75 14.29
N GLU A 183 26.38 -13.19 15.49
CA GLU A 183 26.34 -11.75 15.73
C GLU A 183 27.57 -11.04 15.13
N VAL A 184 28.74 -11.65 15.28
CA VAL A 184 30.02 -11.10 14.78
C VAL A 184 30.03 -11.16 13.25
N ALA A 185 29.69 -12.32 12.68
CA ALA A 185 29.63 -12.49 11.23
C ALA A 185 28.58 -11.57 10.58
N TYR A 186 27.41 -11.41 11.20
CA TYR A 186 26.37 -10.50 10.74
C TYR A 186 26.86 -9.06 10.75
N GLN A 187 27.46 -8.57 11.84
CA GLN A 187 27.94 -7.18 11.90
C GLN A 187 29.02 -6.89 10.84
N ALA A 188 29.96 -7.82 10.65
CA ALA A 188 31.02 -7.69 9.64
C ALA A 188 30.47 -7.66 8.20
N LEU A 189 29.48 -8.51 7.89
CA LEU A 189 28.97 -8.66 6.52
C LEU A 189 27.80 -7.74 6.18
N ARG A 190 27.05 -7.24 7.17
CA ARG A 190 25.78 -6.53 6.97
C ARG A 190 25.90 -5.38 5.98
N LYS A 191 26.88 -4.48 6.15
CA LYS A 191 27.04 -3.31 5.28
C LYS A 191 27.24 -3.73 3.83
N LYS A 192 28.06 -4.75 3.61
CA LYS A 192 28.36 -5.28 2.28
C LYS A 192 27.16 -5.98 1.66
N LEU A 193 26.48 -6.85 2.41
CA LEU A 193 25.28 -7.55 1.96
C LEU A 193 24.15 -6.57 1.61
N ARG A 194 23.94 -5.54 2.45
CA ARG A 194 22.98 -4.47 2.18
C ARG A 194 23.36 -3.71 0.92
N GLY A 195 24.60 -3.27 0.77
CA GLY A 195 25.03 -2.54 -0.43
C GLY A 195 24.90 -3.37 -1.70
N GLN A 196 25.18 -4.67 -1.63
CA GLN A 196 25.03 -5.57 -2.77
C GLN A 196 23.57 -5.87 -3.12
N CYS A 197 22.68 -5.96 -2.14
CA CYS A 197 21.24 -5.98 -2.38
C CYS A 197 20.77 -4.68 -3.04
N CYS A 198 21.15 -3.55 -2.46
CA CYS A 198 20.62 -2.25 -2.82
C CYS A 198 21.26 -1.64 -4.09
N GLY A 199 22.16 -2.34 -4.77
CA GLY A 199 22.73 -1.90 -6.04
C GLY A 199 23.91 -0.93 -5.93
N ASP A 200 24.47 -0.73 -4.73
CA ASP A 200 25.58 0.22 -4.47
C ASP A 200 26.87 -0.15 -5.25
N PHE A 201 26.98 -1.41 -5.67
CA PHE A 201 28.11 -1.94 -6.45
C PHE A 201 27.73 -2.28 -7.89
N ASP A 202 26.52 -1.94 -8.32
CA ASP A 202 26.07 -2.22 -9.68
C ASP A 202 26.75 -1.25 -10.67
N ARG A 203 27.05 -1.74 -11.87
CA ARG A 203 27.73 -0.95 -12.93
C ARG A 203 26.81 0.09 -13.58
N ASN A 204 25.51 -0.15 -13.52
CA ASN A 204 24.49 0.67 -14.17
C ASN A 204 23.90 1.66 -13.17
N VAL A 205 23.43 2.80 -13.68
CA VAL A 205 22.80 3.83 -12.87
C VAL A 205 21.57 3.26 -12.17
N CYS A 206 21.52 3.46 -10.85
CA CYS A 206 20.40 3.08 -10.00
C CYS A 206 19.66 4.36 -9.56
N GLU A 207 18.39 4.46 -9.94
CA GLU A 207 17.47 5.54 -9.59
C GLU A 207 16.59 5.07 -8.43
N ASP A 208 16.66 5.75 -7.29
CA ASP A 208 15.78 5.42 -6.15
C ASP A 208 14.34 5.80 -6.45
N LEU A 209 13.41 4.87 -6.19
CA LEU A 209 11.97 5.02 -6.43
C LEU A 209 11.16 4.98 -5.11
N ASP A 210 11.84 5.21 -3.98
CA ASP A 210 11.35 5.06 -2.62
C ASP A 210 10.26 6.08 -2.23
N ASP A 211 10.06 7.13 -3.03
CA ASP A 211 9.02 8.16 -2.84
C ASP A 211 7.59 7.59 -2.73
N THR A 212 7.40 6.36 -3.18
CA THR A 212 6.10 5.68 -3.16
C THR A 212 5.87 4.83 -1.92
N LEU A 213 6.88 4.62 -1.07
CA LEU A 213 6.79 3.80 0.14
C LEU A 213 6.41 4.64 1.37
N SER A 214 5.68 4.06 2.31
CA SER A 214 5.44 4.69 3.61
C SER A 214 6.74 4.78 4.42
N GLU A 215 6.86 5.78 5.30
CA GLU A 215 8.04 5.97 6.17
C GLU A 215 8.41 4.68 6.93
N THR A 216 7.42 3.91 7.36
CA THR A 216 7.63 2.62 8.05
C THR A 216 8.29 1.58 7.15
N LEU A 217 7.85 1.45 5.88
CA LEU A 217 8.39 0.46 4.96
C LEU A 217 9.79 0.85 4.44
N GLN A 218 10.05 2.14 4.24
CA GLN A 218 11.35 2.66 3.81
C GLN A 218 12.51 2.26 4.74
N THR A 219 12.24 2.01 6.03
CA THR A 219 13.29 1.58 6.97
C THR A 219 13.87 0.20 6.66
N THR A 220 13.09 -0.67 6.00
CA THR A 220 13.46 -2.07 5.72
C THR A 220 13.47 -2.41 4.25
N ILE A 221 12.77 -1.65 3.41
CA ILE A 221 12.61 -1.86 1.98
C ILE A 221 13.30 -0.73 1.21
N ARG A 222 14.05 -1.10 0.17
CA ARG A 222 14.48 -0.18 -0.89
C ARG A 222 13.87 -0.63 -2.21
N TYR A 223 13.22 0.28 -2.91
CA TYR A 223 12.69 0.09 -4.25
C TYR A 223 13.42 1.03 -5.21
N TYR A 224 14.10 0.47 -6.21
CA TYR A 224 14.91 1.25 -7.14
C TYR A 224 14.83 0.70 -8.56
N ARG A 225 15.12 1.55 -9.53
CA ARG A 225 15.22 1.20 -10.93
C ARG A 225 16.67 1.21 -11.37
N GLN A 226 17.08 0.15 -12.03
CA GLN A 226 18.36 0.08 -12.70
C GLN A 226 18.14 0.14 -14.21
N VAL A 227 18.63 1.20 -14.85
CA VAL A 227 18.51 1.39 -16.31
C VAL A 227 19.59 0.58 -17.01
N ILE A 228 19.20 -0.39 -17.85
CA ILE A 228 20.15 -1.22 -18.61
C ILE A 228 20.32 -0.65 -20.02
N THR A 229 19.20 -0.43 -20.70
CA THR A 229 19.11 0.20 -22.03
C THR A 229 17.83 1.06 -22.07
N PRO A 230 17.60 1.87 -23.12
CA PRO A 230 16.33 2.57 -23.30
C PRO A 230 15.09 1.65 -23.32
N GLU A 231 15.28 0.36 -23.60
CA GLU A 231 14.23 -0.65 -23.79
C GLU A 231 14.15 -1.66 -22.62
N GLU A 232 15.10 -1.59 -21.68
CA GLU A 232 15.26 -2.54 -20.57
C GLU A 232 15.63 -1.82 -19.27
N SER A 233 14.79 -1.95 -18.25
CA SER A 233 15.05 -1.52 -16.88
C SER A 233 14.74 -2.65 -15.90
N ASN A 234 15.57 -2.85 -14.88
CA ASN A 234 15.24 -3.72 -13.76
C ASN A 234 14.61 -2.90 -12.63
N PHE A 235 13.42 -3.27 -12.19
CA PHE A 235 12.73 -2.63 -11.07
C PHE A 235 12.91 -3.48 -9.81
N PHE A 236 13.98 -3.24 -9.06
CA PHE A 236 14.35 -4.07 -7.91
C PHE A 236 13.65 -3.62 -6.63
N VAL A 237 13.10 -4.59 -5.89
CA VAL A 237 12.83 -4.46 -4.46
C VAL A 237 13.92 -5.18 -3.67
N CYS A 238 14.38 -4.58 -2.59
CA CYS A 238 15.31 -5.17 -1.63
C CYS A 238 14.73 -5.10 -0.24
N ARG A 239 14.97 -6.14 0.57
CA ARG A 239 14.55 -6.14 1.98
C ARG A 239 15.47 -7.01 2.82
N GLU A 240 15.60 -6.61 4.08
CA GLU A 240 16.25 -7.39 5.14
C GLU A 240 15.18 -7.98 6.07
N PHE A 241 15.24 -9.30 6.30
CA PHE A 241 14.47 -9.98 7.35
C PHE A 241 15.41 -10.59 8.36
N LYS A 242 15.15 -10.34 9.64
CA LYS A 242 15.94 -10.82 10.76
C LYS A 242 15.11 -11.72 11.65
N GLU A 243 15.63 -12.91 11.89
CA GLU A 243 15.19 -13.89 12.86
C GLU A 243 16.29 -14.08 13.93
N GLU A 244 16.03 -14.94 14.92
CA GLU A 244 16.98 -15.21 16.00
C GLU A 244 18.27 -15.89 15.51
N ASN A 245 18.15 -16.86 14.60
CA ASN A 245 19.26 -17.68 14.11
C ASN A 245 19.53 -17.50 12.62
N ARG A 246 18.87 -16.54 11.98
CA ARG A 246 18.91 -16.36 10.54
C ARG A 246 18.67 -14.91 10.15
N VAL A 247 19.44 -14.41 9.20
CA VAL A 247 19.15 -13.14 8.52
C VAL A 247 19.16 -13.39 7.02
N ILE A 248 18.14 -12.85 6.35
CA ILE A 248 17.97 -12.98 4.91
C ILE A 248 17.93 -11.58 4.32
N PHE A 249 18.87 -11.30 3.43
CA PHE A 249 18.78 -10.19 2.49
C PHE A 249 18.38 -10.75 1.14
N PHE A 250 17.50 -10.07 0.44
CA PHE A 250 17.23 -10.43 -0.94
C PHE A 250 17.04 -9.19 -1.80
N ARG A 251 17.14 -9.39 -3.11
CA ARG A 251 16.60 -8.48 -4.11
C ARG A 251 15.91 -9.27 -5.21
N GLY A 252 14.78 -8.79 -5.69
CA GLY A 252 14.09 -9.36 -6.85
C GLY A 252 13.49 -8.26 -7.69
N ASN A 253 13.38 -8.47 -9.00
CA ASN A 253 12.81 -7.47 -9.90
C ASN A 253 11.37 -7.75 -10.31
N PHE A 254 10.62 -6.66 -10.46
CA PHE A 254 9.40 -6.67 -11.26
C PHE A 254 9.75 -6.66 -12.75
N THR A 255 8.92 -7.32 -13.56
CA THR A 255 9.01 -7.31 -15.02
C THR A 255 8.75 -5.90 -15.57
N GLN A 256 7.74 -5.23 -15.01
CA GLN A 256 7.29 -3.90 -15.39
C GLN A 256 6.85 -3.10 -14.17
N ASP A 257 7.05 -1.79 -14.23
CA ASP A 257 6.38 -0.79 -13.39
C ASP A 257 5.53 0.12 -14.28
N GLU A 258 4.21 0.14 -14.07
CA GLU A 258 3.26 0.90 -14.90
C GLU A 258 3.47 2.43 -14.89
N LYS A 259 4.26 2.97 -13.95
CA LYS A 259 4.64 4.40 -13.99
C LYS A 259 5.64 4.74 -15.08
N PHE A 260 6.35 3.74 -15.62
CA PHE A 260 7.41 3.92 -16.58
C PHE A 260 7.01 3.41 -17.97
N SER A 261 7.79 3.79 -18.97
CA SER A 261 7.69 3.19 -20.31
C SER A 261 7.76 1.67 -20.22
N ARG A 262 6.98 1.00 -21.06
CA ARG A 262 6.96 -0.46 -21.12
C ARG A 262 8.35 -1.01 -21.44
N ASN A 263 8.84 -1.91 -20.59
CA ASN A 263 10.00 -2.73 -20.86
C ASN A 263 9.69 -3.64 -22.04
N LEU A 264 10.45 -3.47 -23.13
CA LEU A 264 10.39 -4.38 -24.28
C LEU A 264 11.24 -5.63 -24.02
N ARG A 265 12.21 -5.53 -23.11
CA ARG A 265 13.07 -6.62 -22.69
C ARG A 265 13.12 -6.65 -21.18
N CYS A 266 13.07 -7.84 -20.62
CA CYS A 266 13.36 -8.03 -19.20
C CYS A 266 13.92 -9.44 -18.96
N ARG A 267 14.50 -9.61 -17.79
CA ARG A 267 14.86 -10.94 -17.28
C ARG A 267 14.48 -11.00 -15.80
N PRO A 268 13.85 -12.09 -15.35
CA PRO A 268 13.65 -12.33 -13.94
C PRO A 268 15.00 -12.54 -13.25
N ARG A 269 15.28 -11.75 -12.23
CA ARG A 269 16.54 -11.75 -11.48
C ARG A 269 16.21 -11.66 -10.00
N ILE A 270 16.50 -12.72 -9.27
CA ILE A 270 16.28 -12.79 -7.83
C ILE A 270 17.54 -13.28 -7.15
N PHE A 271 17.91 -12.65 -6.06
CA PHE A 271 19.12 -12.95 -5.31
C PHE A 271 18.75 -13.06 -3.84
N TRP A 272 19.19 -14.13 -3.20
CA TRP A 272 19.14 -14.32 -1.76
C TRP A 272 20.56 -14.34 -1.20
N TYR A 273 20.73 -13.70 -0.06
CA TYR A 273 21.90 -13.78 0.79
C TYR A 273 21.43 -14.15 2.19
N ILE A 274 21.88 -15.29 2.67
CA ILE A 274 21.33 -15.96 3.84
C ILE A 274 22.50 -16.15 4.80
N LEU A 275 22.38 -15.58 5.99
CA LEU A 275 23.26 -15.84 7.12
C LEU A 275 22.51 -16.72 8.11
N GLU A 276 23.10 -17.83 8.53
CA GLU A 276 22.49 -18.83 9.42
C GLU A 276 23.47 -19.19 10.54
N ARG A 277 22.99 -19.23 11.79
CA ARG A 277 23.75 -19.79 12.91
C ARG A 277 23.81 -21.31 12.76
N ILE A 278 25.01 -21.89 12.78
CA ILE A 278 25.18 -23.34 12.91
C ILE A 278 25.22 -23.70 14.40
N ASP A 279 26.08 -23.00 15.14
CA ASP A 279 26.21 -23.10 16.59
C ASP A 279 26.72 -21.77 17.18
N ASN A 280 27.17 -21.76 18.44
CA ASN A 280 27.61 -20.54 19.13
C ASN A 280 28.83 -19.85 18.48
N ASN A 281 29.67 -20.60 17.76
CA ASN A 281 30.93 -20.11 17.20
C ASN A 281 31.04 -20.30 15.69
N HIS A 282 30.04 -20.88 15.03
CA HIS A 282 30.03 -21.10 13.59
C HIS A 282 28.81 -20.49 12.92
N THR A 283 29.07 -19.78 11.82
CA THR A 283 28.04 -19.13 10.99
C THR A 283 28.16 -19.60 9.57
N ARG A 284 27.03 -19.91 8.93
CA ARG A 284 26.95 -20.20 7.51
C ARG A 284 26.48 -18.98 6.74
N PHE A 285 27.13 -18.70 5.63
CA PHE A 285 26.63 -17.82 4.59
C PHE A 285 26.28 -18.63 3.35
N ARG A 286 25.09 -18.39 2.82
CA ARG A 286 24.63 -18.91 1.53
C ARG A 286 24.21 -17.76 0.65
N SER A 287 24.48 -17.87 -0.65
CA SER A 287 23.86 -17.02 -1.64
C SER A 287 23.30 -17.86 -2.77
N VAL A 288 22.07 -17.52 -3.16
CA VAL A 288 21.39 -18.12 -4.30
C VAL A 288 21.06 -16.98 -5.25
N LEU A 289 21.53 -17.09 -6.49
CA LEU A 289 21.16 -16.20 -7.58
C LEU A 289 20.29 -16.99 -8.53
N TYR A 290 19.17 -16.42 -8.92
CA TYR A 290 18.26 -16.96 -9.92
C TYR A 290 18.11 -15.97 -11.06
N ASN A 291 18.41 -16.44 -12.26
CA ASN A 291 18.12 -15.76 -13.51
C ASN A 291 17.17 -16.64 -14.33
N GLY A 292 15.96 -16.14 -14.56
CA GLY A 292 14.98 -16.81 -15.42
C GLY A 292 15.31 -16.66 -16.91
N PRO A 293 14.47 -17.26 -17.77
CA PRO A 293 14.52 -17.01 -19.21
C PRO A 293 14.30 -15.51 -19.49
N ARG A 294 14.96 -15.00 -20.52
CA ARG A 294 14.73 -13.63 -20.98
C ARG A 294 13.34 -13.53 -21.60
N VAL A 295 12.69 -12.38 -21.44
CA VAL A 295 11.44 -12.04 -22.11
C VAL A 295 11.72 -10.90 -23.09
N GLU A 296 11.21 -11.01 -24.31
CA GLU A 296 11.20 -9.94 -25.31
C GLU A 296 9.80 -9.77 -25.86
N ASP A 297 9.28 -8.54 -25.79
CA ASP A 297 7.91 -8.17 -26.16
C ASP A 297 6.82 -9.12 -25.63
N GLY A 298 6.98 -9.57 -24.38
CA GLY A 298 6.06 -10.49 -23.71
C GLY A 298 6.23 -11.96 -24.07
N ALA A 299 7.16 -12.33 -24.96
CA ALA A 299 7.48 -13.71 -25.29
C ALA A 299 8.78 -14.17 -24.62
N LEU A 300 8.79 -15.40 -24.11
CA LEU A 300 10.02 -16.02 -23.60
C LEU A 300 10.99 -16.27 -24.75
N VAL A 301 12.26 -15.97 -24.53
CA VAL A 301 13.35 -16.19 -25.48
C VAL A 301 13.95 -17.58 -25.23
N PRO A 302 13.94 -18.49 -26.22
CA PRO A 302 14.64 -19.77 -26.12
C PRO A 302 16.14 -19.59 -25.89
N TRP A 303 16.77 -20.51 -25.19
CA TRP A 303 18.19 -20.41 -24.80
C TRP A 303 19.12 -20.28 -26.02
N ARG A 304 18.76 -20.86 -27.17
CA ARG A 304 19.50 -20.72 -28.44
C ARG A 304 19.64 -19.28 -28.90
N PHE A 305 18.66 -18.44 -28.58
CA PHE A 305 18.63 -17.02 -28.92
C PHE A 305 19.00 -16.13 -27.74
N ASP A 306 19.30 -16.71 -26.57
CA ASP A 306 19.62 -15.96 -25.36
C ASP A 306 21.11 -15.57 -25.29
N TYR A 307 21.48 -14.63 -26.15
CA TYR A 307 22.82 -14.03 -26.18
C TYR A 307 23.18 -13.26 -24.90
N GLY A 308 22.20 -12.95 -24.04
CA GLY A 308 22.40 -12.20 -22.80
C GLY A 308 23.16 -13.00 -21.75
N MET A 309 22.88 -14.30 -21.64
CA MET A 309 23.66 -15.20 -20.77
C MET A 309 25.01 -15.60 -21.39
N MET A 310 25.07 -15.65 -22.72
CA MET A 310 26.28 -16.05 -23.44
C MET A 310 27.29 -14.91 -23.65
N ARG A 311 26.88 -13.64 -23.52
CA ARG A 311 27.67 -12.45 -23.90
C ARG A 311 28.34 -12.57 -25.29
N SER A 312 27.74 -13.34 -26.18
CA SER A 312 28.25 -13.62 -27.52
C SER A 312 27.08 -13.57 -28.51
N LYS A 313 27.25 -12.89 -29.64
CA LYS A 313 26.26 -12.85 -30.74
C LYS A 313 26.50 -13.92 -31.81
N ASN A 314 27.59 -14.69 -31.69
CA ASN A 314 28.07 -15.60 -32.72
C ASN A 314 27.85 -17.05 -32.28
N VAL A 315 26.60 -17.44 -32.10
CA VAL A 315 26.25 -18.81 -31.75
C VAL A 315 25.72 -19.48 -33.02
N GLN A 316 26.25 -20.66 -33.33
CA GLN A 316 25.83 -21.46 -34.47
C GLN A 316 24.43 -22.02 -34.20
N ASP A 317 23.58 -22.10 -35.24
CA ASP A 317 22.20 -22.58 -35.13
C ASP A 317 22.10 -24.04 -34.63
N ASP A 318 23.19 -24.83 -34.76
CA ASP A 318 23.28 -26.23 -34.37
C ASP A 318 23.87 -26.45 -32.95
N LEU A 319 23.86 -25.43 -32.09
CA LEU A 319 24.38 -25.56 -30.73
C LEU A 319 23.53 -26.56 -29.93
N GLU A 320 24.17 -27.56 -29.33
CA GLU A 320 23.55 -28.49 -28.37
C GLU A 320 23.49 -27.87 -26.97
N PHE A 321 22.54 -28.32 -26.13
CA PHE A 321 22.32 -27.73 -24.81
C PHE A 321 23.56 -27.83 -23.89
N ASP A 322 24.29 -28.94 -23.93
CA ASP A 322 25.52 -29.12 -23.14
C ASP A 322 26.60 -28.10 -23.53
N GLN A 323 26.68 -27.75 -24.82
CA GLN A 323 27.60 -26.74 -25.33
C GLN A 323 27.17 -25.34 -24.88
N TYR A 324 25.86 -25.05 -24.91
CA TYR A 324 25.28 -23.83 -24.34
C TYR A 324 25.62 -23.69 -22.86
N GLN A 325 25.39 -24.73 -22.07
CA GLN A 325 25.72 -24.75 -20.64
C GLN A 325 27.20 -24.45 -20.42
N ALA A 326 28.10 -25.09 -21.15
CA ALA A 326 29.54 -24.83 -21.04
C ALA A 326 29.91 -23.37 -21.32
N ILE A 327 29.30 -22.75 -22.35
CA ILE A 327 29.52 -21.34 -22.69
C ILE A 327 29.03 -20.42 -21.56
N VAL A 328 27.79 -20.63 -21.09
CA VAL A 328 27.21 -19.81 -20.01
C VAL A 328 28.04 -19.91 -18.73
N LEU A 329 28.46 -21.12 -18.35
CA LEU A 329 29.29 -21.34 -17.18
C LEU A 329 30.65 -20.67 -17.31
N LYS A 330 31.30 -20.75 -18.48
CA LYS A 330 32.58 -20.05 -18.75
C LYS A 330 32.49 -18.54 -18.52
N HIS A 331 31.35 -17.92 -18.81
CA HIS A 331 31.14 -16.49 -18.59
C HIS A 331 30.67 -16.14 -17.17
N THR A 332 29.94 -17.04 -16.53
CA THR A 332 29.34 -16.79 -15.21
C THR A 332 30.30 -17.10 -14.06
N GLN A 333 31.11 -18.16 -14.20
CA GLN A 333 32.01 -18.62 -13.13
C GLN A 333 32.96 -17.53 -12.61
N PRO A 334 33.64 -16.72 -13.46
CA PRO A 334 34.52 -15.67 -12.95
C PRO A 334 33.80 -14.62 -12.10
N ILE A 335 32.52 -14.35 -12.38
CA ILE A 335 31.71 -13.40 -11.61
C ILE A 335 31.39 -14.01 -10.23
N ILE A 336 31.09 -15.30 -10.20
CA ILE A 336 30.83 -16.04 -8.95
C ILE A 336 32.11 -16.09 -8.10
N ASP A 337 33.26 -16.40 -8.70
CA ASP A 337 34.54 -16.48 -7.99
C ASP A 337 34.93 -15.15 -7.34
N VAL A 338 34.75 -14.04 -8.07
CA VAL A 338 35.00 -12.69 -7.54
C VAL A 338 34.06 -12.39 -6.38
N ASN A 339 32.75 -12.62 -6.55
CA ASN A 339 31.78 -12.38 -5.50
C ASN A 339 32.07 -13.25 -4.27
N TYR A 340 32.35 -14.53 -4.47
CA TYR A 340 32.70 -15.50 -3.45
C TYR A 340 33.90 -15.00 -2.64
N THR A 341 35.01 -14.69 -3.31
CA THR A 341 36.24 -14.21 -2.66
C THR A 341 36.00 -12.93 -1.88
N SER A 342 35.10 -12.08 -2.36
CA SER A 342 34.80 -10.80 -1.71
C SER A 342 34.10 -10.97 -0.35
N PHE A 343 33.33 -12.03 -0.12
CA PHE A 343 32.65 -12.26 1.16
C PHE A 343 33.58 -12.90 2.19
N THR A 344 34.28 -12.06 2.94
CA THR A 344 35.18 -12.47 4.02
C THR A 344 34.85 -11.69 5.29
N LEU A 345 35.13 -12.29 6.45
CA LEU A 345 35.17 -11.57 7.71
C LEU A 345 36.53 -10.86 7.77
N THR A 346 36.65 -9.71 7.13
CA THR A 346 37.78 -8.81 7.40
C THR A 346 37.43 -7.96 8.61
N ASP A 347 38.39 -7.82 9.54
CA ASP A 347 38.31 -6.93 10.70
C ASP A 347 38.03 -5.47 10.34
#